data_AF-A0A520IQX1-F1
#
_entry.id   AF-A0A520IQX1-F1
#
_cell.length_a   1.000
_cell.length_b   1.000
_cell.length_c   1.000
_cell.angle_alpha   90.00
_cell.angle_beta   90.00
_cell.angle_gamma   90.00
#
_symmetry.space_group_name_H-M   'P 1'
#
loop_
_entity.id
_entity.type
_entity.pdbx_description
1 polymer ?
#
loop_
_entity_poly.entity_id
_entity_poly.type
_entity_poly.pdbx_seq_one_letter_code
_entity_poly.pdbx_strand_id
1 'polypeptide(L)' 'LTQGREAAAFDRAIDNQVSRLRRKIETDAKNPDIIKTVWGGGYTLAAEVTRL' A
#
# COMPACT_ATOMS: atom_id res chain seq x y z
N LEU A 1 17.16 18.82 -12.11
CA LEU A 1 15.92 18.28 -12.72
C LEU A 1 15.82 16.77 -12.44
N THR A 2 15.90 16.33 -11.18
CA THR A 2 16.03 14.89 -10.83
C THR A 2 15.15 14.44 -9.66
N GLN A 3 14.87 15.31 -8.69
CA GLN A 3 14.07 14.96 -7.50
C GLN A 3 12.68 14.37 -7.82
N GLY A 4 11.98 14.89 -8.84
CA GLY A 4 10.66 14.37 -9.22
C GLY A 4 10.68 12.93 -9.79
N ARG A 5 11.81 12.50 -10.37
CA ARG A 5 11.95 11.13 -10.90
C ARG A 5 12.23 10.11 -9.79
N GLU A 6 12.99 10.50 -8.78
CA GLU A 6 13.29 9.64 -7.63
C GLU A 6 12.05 9.43 -6.77
N ALA A 7 11.27 10.49 -6.50
CA ALA A 7 9.99 10.39 -5.82
C ALA A 7 9.03 9.41 -6.52
N ALA A 8 8.87 9.53 -7.84
CA ALA A 8 8.03 8.63 -8.62
C ALA A 8 8.52 7.17 -8.62
N ALA A 9 9.84 6.95 -8.61
CA ALA A 9 10.40 5.59 -8.51
C ALA A 9 10.14 4.98 -7.13
N PHE A 10 10.20 5.78 -6.08
CA PHE A 10 9.88 5.37 -4.72
C PHE A 10 8.39 5.00 -4.59
N ASP A 11 7.49 5.84 -5.10
CA ASP A 11 6.04 5.57 -5.08
C ASP A 11 5.71 4.23 -5.76
N ARG A 12 6.31 3.97 -6.93
CA ARG A 12 6.15 2.68 -7.63
C ARG A 12 6.68 1.49 -6.83
N ALA A 13 7.75 1.68 -6.05
CA ALA A 13 8.27 0.63 -5.19
C ALA A 13 7.28 0.31 -4.06
N ILE A 14 6.65 1.34 -3.46
CA ILE A 14 5.60 1.17 -2.44
C ILE A 14 4.40 0.42 -3.03
N ASP A 15 3.89 0.85 -4.18
CA ASP A 15 2.74 0.21 -4.85
C ASP A 15 2.99 -1.28 -5.10
N ASN A 16 4.21 -1.64 -5.54
CA ASN A 16 4.60 -3.03 -5.76
C ASN A 16 4.59 -3.84 -4.46
N GLN A 17 5.11 -3.29 -3.37
CA GLN A 17 5.12 -3.98 -2.08
C GLN A 17 3.70 -4.15 -1.53
N VAL A 18 2.86 -3.10 -1.62
CA VAL A 18 1.45 -3.17 -1.21
C VAL A 18 0.68 -4.20 -2.05
N SER A 19 0.90 -4.23 -3.36
CA SER A 19 0.28 -5.21 -4.26
C SER A 19 0.67 -6.66 -3.91
N ARG A 20 1.93 -6.87 -3.52
CA ARG A 20 2.42 -8.20 -3.08
C ARG A 20 1.88 -8.57 -1.70
N LEU A 21 1.75 -7.60 -0.79
CA LEU A 21 1.23 -7.81 0.54
C LEU A 21 -0.26 -8.14 0.52
N ARG A 22 -1.07 -7.38 -0.23
CA ARG A 22 -2.51 -7.66 -0.39
C ARG A 22 -2.78 -9.07 -0.90
N ARG A 23 -2.01 -9.55 -1.87
CA ARG A 23 -2.11 -10.94 -2.37
C ARG A 23 -1.85 -12.02 -1.30
N LYS A 24 -1.14 -11.68 -0.22
CA LYS A 24 -0.79 -12.62 0.85
C LYS A 24 -1.78 -12.60 2.01
N ILE A 25 -2.36 -11.45 2.32
CA ILE A 25 -3.14 -11.25 3.56
C ILE A 25 -4.63 -11.02 3.32
N GLU A 26 -5.01 -10.52 2.15
CA GLU A 26 -6.42 -10.28 1.82
C GLU A 26 -7.06 -11.56 1.29
N THR A 27 -8.35 -11.75 1.59
CA THR A 27 -9.14 -12.81 0.95
C THR A 27 -9.32 -12.55 -0.54
N ASP A 28 -9.58 -11.30 -0.93
CA ASP A 28 -9.60 -10.85 -2.33
C ASP A 28 -8.72 -9.60 -2.49
N ALA A 29 -7.56 -9.75 -3.13
CA ALA A 29 -6.63 -8.64 -3.35
C ALA A 29 -7.18 -7.53 -4.25
N LYS A 30 -8.27 -7.78 -5.02
CA LYS A 30 -8.95 -6.76 -5.84
C LYS A 30 -9.92 -5.93 -5.03
N ASN A 31 -10.45 -6.47 -3.94
CA ASN A 31 -11.35 -5.81 -3.00
C ASN A 31 -10.73 -5.88 -1.58
N PRO A 32 -9.67 -5.09 -1.30
CA PRO A 32 -8.91 -5.22 -0.07
C PRO A 32 -9.65 -4.62 1.14
N ASP A 33 -9.72 -5.39 2.22
CA ASP A 33 -10.35 -4.98 3.48
C ASP A 33 -9.32 -4.55 4.52
N ILE A 34 -8.12 -5.14 4.52
CA ILE A 34 -7.06 -4.92 5.52
C ILE A 34 -6.20 -3.71 5.15
N ILE A 35 -5.74 -3.58 3.90
CA ILE A 35 -4.94 -2.43 3.44
C ILE A 35 -5.75 -1.62 2.44
N LYS A 36 -6.24 -0.45 2.85
CA LYS A 36 -7.06 0.44 2.01
C LYS A 36 -6.23 1.54 1.36
N THR A 37 -6.63 1.93 0.16
CA THR A 37 -6.03 3.07 -0.56
C THR A 37 -6.70 4.36 -0.10
N VAL A 38 -5.90 5.37 0.26
CA VAL A 38 -6.33 6.73 0.56
C VAL A 38 -5.91 7.60 -0.63
N TRP A 39 -6.88 8.14 -1.38
CA TRP A 39 -6.62 8.97 -2.54
C TRP A 39 -5.84 10.24 -2.14
N GLY A 40 -4.64 10.41 -2.71
CA GLY A 40 -3.73 11.50 -2.35
C GLY A 40 -2.98 11.33 -1.02
N GLY A 41 -3.21 10.23 -0.28
CA GLY A 41 -2.61 9.96 1.02
C GLY A 41 -1.86 8.62 1.13
N GLY A 42 -1.90 7.78 0.10
CA GLY A 42 -1.19 6.49 0.07
C GLY A 42 -2.06 5.34 0.57
N TYR A 43 -1.60 4.61 1.58
CA TYR A 43 -2.22 3.38 2.07
C TYR A 43 -2.39 3.39 3.59
N THR A 44 -3.45 2.76 4.08
CA THR A 44 -3.72 2.66 5.52
C THR A 44 -4.09 1.23 5.91
N LEU A 45 -3.74 0.86 7.14
CA LEU A 45 -4.18 -0.40 7.75
C LEU A 45 -5.57 -0.19 8.35
N ALA A 46 -6.57 -0.90 7.81
CA ALA A 46 -7.96 -0.88 8.24
C ALA A 46 -8.28 -2.11 9.11
N ALA A 47 -7.41 -2.40 10.07
CA ALA A 47 -7.57 -3.47 11.04
C ALA A 47 -7.29 -2.95 12.45
N GLU A 48 -7.85 -3.62 13.46
CA GLU A 48 -7.56 -3.32 14.85
C GLU A 48 -6.09 -3.62 15.16
N VAL A 49 -5.41 -2.65 15.78
CA VAL A 49 -4.00 -2.79 16.16
C VAL A 49 -3.94 -3.21 17.62
N THR A 50 -3.43 -4.41 17.86
CA THR A 50 -3.18 -4.95 19.20
C THR A 50 -1.70 -5.17 19.40
N ARG A 51 -1.24 -5.08 20.65
CA ARG A 51 0.14 -5.40 21.02
C ARG A 51 0.23 -6.89 21.33
N LEU A 52 1.25 -7.54 20.78
CA LEU A 52 1.61 -8.92 21.15
C LEU A 52 2.16 -8.98 22.59
#